data_AF-A0A6B3F4R1-F1
#
_entry.id   AF-A0A6B3F4R1-F1
#
_cell.length_a   1.000
_cell.length_b   1.000
_cell.length_c   1.000
_cell.angle_alpha   90.00
_cell.angle_beta   90.00
_cell.angle_gamma   90.00
#
_symmetry.space_group_name_H-M   'P 1'
#
loop_
_entity.id
_entity.type
_entity.pdbx_description
1 polymer ?
#
loop_
_entity_poly.entity_id
_entity_poly.type
_entity_poly.pdbx_seq_one_letter_code
_entity_poly.pdbx_strand_id
1 'polypeptide(L)'
;ILYTVGARHRERAGMLTAALEAVDPSELRAHAEKFADELIDAICPKGAADLIADFAMLLPVRVLARLYGVADEDGPAMVTALNDMIDGRERALAGQSHLFTSMTSLVASRRAEPADDVVSRMLADTSGFGDEEIVQDLMV
;
A
#
# COMPACT_ATOMS: atom_id res chain seq x y z
N ILE A 1 -2.75 -11.48 -6.77
CA ILE A 1 -1.42 -11.55 -7.41
C ILE A 1 -1.59 -11.58 -8.92
N LEU A 2 -1.01 -10.61 -9.63
CA LEU A 2 -1.12 -10.53 -11.08
C LEU A 2 -0.08 -11.43 -11.78
N TYR A 3 -0.30 -11.75 -13.06
CA TYR A 3 0.64 -12.45 -13.95
C TYR A 3 1.06 -13.89 -13.55
N THR A 4 0.43 -14.50 -12.55
CA THR A 4 0.68 -15.90 -12.16
C THR A 4 -0.62 -16.68 -12.04
N VAL A 5 -0.53 -18.01 -12.19
CA VAL A 5 -1.67 -18.93 -12.05
C VAL A 5 -1.27 -20.19 -11.28
N GLY A 6 -2.24 -20.98 -10.84
CA GLY A 6 -2.00 -22.31 -10.26
C GLY A 6 -1.23 -22.28 -8.93
N ALA A 7 -0.22 -23.13 -8.80
CA ALA A 7 0.56 -23.27 -7.56
C ALA A 7 1.33 -21.98 -7.21
N ARG A 8 2.02 -21.38 -8.18
CA ARG A 8 2.81 -20.16 -7.96
C ARG A 8 1.96 -18.99 -7.48
N HIS A 9 0.75 -18.84 -8.04
CA HIS A 9 -0.19 -17.82 -7.57
C HIS A 9 -0.58 -18.04 -6.10
N ARG A 10 -0.87 -19.29 -5.70
CA ARG A 10 -1.23 -19.61 -4.31
C ARG A 10 -0.08 -19.35 -3.34
N GLU A 11 1.15 -19.69 -3.72
CA GLU A 11 2.34 -19.43 -2.93
C GLU A 11 2.54 -17.92 -2.70
N ARG A 12 2.55 -17.12 -3.78
CA ARG A 12 2.71 -15.66 -3.68
C ARG A 12 1.57 -15.00 -2.90
N ALA A 13 0.32 -15.41 -3.16
CA ALA A 13 -0.83 -14.89 -2.44
C ALA A 13 -0.78 -15.27 -0.94
N GLY A 14 -0.30 -16.47 -0.63
CA GLY A 14 -0.11 -16.94 0.74
C GLY A 14 0.89 -16.09 1.52
N MET A 15 2.03 -15.76 0.91
CA MET A 15 3.04 -14.87 1.52
C MET A 15 2.43 -13.49 1.88
N LEU A 16 1.78 -12.83 0.92
CA LEU A 16 1.17 -11.52 1.16
C LEU A 16 0.07 -11.60 2.22
N THR A 17 -0.79 -12.63 2.15
CA THR A 17 -1.87 -12.83 3.13
C THR A 17 -1.31 -13.02 4.54
N ALA A 18 -0.29 -13.86 4.70
CA ALA A 18 0.35 -14.10 5.99
C ALA A 18 1.00 -12.81 6.55
N ALA A 19 1.64 -12.01 5.70
CA ALA A 19 2.25 -10.74 6.12
C ALA A 19 1.21 -9.72 6.59
N LEU A 20 0.05 -9.65 5.92
CA LEU A 20 -1.09 -8.81 6.29
C LEU A 20 -1.79 -9.32 7.57
N GLU A 21 -2.01 -10.62 7.71
CA GLU A 21 -2.63 -11.23 8.90
C GLU A 21 -1.78 -11.05 10.16
N ALA A 22 -0.46 -10.88 10.01
CA ALA A 22 0.44 -10.58 11.11
C ALA A 22 0.35 -9.13 11.61
N VAL A 23 -0.38 -8.24 10.93
CA VAL A 23 -0.60 -6.85 11.39
C VAL A 23 -1.43 -6.85 12.65
N ASP A 24 -1.00 -6.08 13.66
CA ASP A 24 -1.77 -5.92 14.90
C ASP A 24 -3.13 -5.26 14.59
N PRO A 25 -4.26 -5.92 14.88
CA PRO A 25 -5.59 -5.35 14.63
C PRO A 25 -5.86 -4.05 15.38
N SER A 26 -5.23 -3.86 16.54
CA SER A 26 -5.35 -2.63 17.33
C SER A 26 -4.58 -1.47 16.69
N GLU A 27 -3.40 -1.74 16.13
CA GLU A 27 -2.63 -0.76 15.37
C GLU A 27 -3.36 -0.37 14.08
N LEU A 28 -3.86 -1.36 13.33
CA LEU A 28 -4.67 -1.13 12.13
C LEU A 28 -5.87 -0.23 12.45
N ARG A 29 -6.59 -0.52 13.53
CA ARG A 29 -7.73 0.28 13.99
C ARG A 29 -7.30 1.71 14.32
N ALA A 30 -6.21 1.89 15.07
CA ALA A 30 -5.73 3.21 15.47
C ALA A 30 -5.35 4.08 14.25
N HIS A 31 -4.65 3.50 13.27
CA HIS A 31 -4.32 4.21 12.03
C HIS A 31 -5.56 4.55 11.20
N ALA A 32 -6.51 3.62 11.08
CA ALA A 32 -7.75 3.85 10.36
C ALA A 32 -8.59 4.96 11.01
N GLU A 33 -8.73 4.97 12.35
CA GLU A 33 -9.42 6.02 13.10
C GLU A 33 -8.72 7.37 12.90
N LYS A 34 -7.39 7.43 13.11
CA LYS A 34 -6.60 8.65 12.91
C LYS A 34 -6.78 9.24 11.52
N PHE A 35 -6.62 8.43 10.47
CA PHE A 35 -6.73 8.92 9.10
C PHE A 35 -8.17 9.28 8.72
N ALA A 36 -9.17 8.58 9.25
CA ALA A 36 -10.56 8.96 9.06
C ALA A 36 -10.86 10.33 9.68
N ASP A 37 -10.40 10.57 10.91
CA ASP A 37 -10.56 11.85 11.59
C ASP A 37 -9.89 12.99 10.82
N GLU A 38 -8.65 12.80 10.37
CA GLU A 38 -7.94 13.81 9.54
C GLU A 38 -8.69 14.14 8.24
N LEU A 39 -9.26 13.14 7.57
CA LEU A 39 -10.02 13.34 6.34
C LEU A 39 -11.36 14.05 6.62
N ILE A 40 -12.04 13.70 7.71
CA ILE A 40 -13.29 14.34 8.12
C ILE A 40 -13.04 15.80 8.52
N ASP A 41 -11.99 16.07 9.30
CA ASP A 41 -11.61 17.42 9.72
C ASP A 41 -11.29 18.33 8.52
N ALA A 42 -10.72 17.77 7.44
CA ALA A 42 -10.48 18.49 6.20
C ALA A 42 -11.78 18.82 5.42
N ILE A 43 -12.84 18.04 5.62
CA ILE A 43 -14.15 18.22 4.99
C ILE A 43 -15.01 19.20 5.78
N CYS A 44 -15.01 19.13 7.11
CA CYS A 44 -15.91 19.88 8.00
C CYS A 44 -16.03 21.39 7.68
N PRO A 45 -14.93 22.13 7.44
CA PRO A 45 -15.01 23.56 7.11
C PRO A 45 -15.70 23.88 5.79
N LYS A 46 -15.76 22.92 4.85
CA LYS A 46 -16.36 23.12 3.52
C LYS A 46 -17.90 23.07 3.56
N GLY A 47 -18.49 22.41 4.55
CA GLY A 47 -19.94 22.23 4.68
C GLY A 47 -20.59 21.29 3.64
N ALA A 48 -19.80 20.71 2.74
CA ALA A 48 -20.19 19.72 1.73
C ALA A 48 -18.99 18.85 1.34
N ALA A 49 -19.24 17.65 0.82
CA ALA A 49 -18.20 16.68 0.46
C ALA A 49 -18.61 15.82 -0.74
N ASP A 50 -17.63 15.43 -1.56
CA ASP A 50 -17.73 14.23 -2.40
C ASP A 50 -17.14 13.07 -1.60
N LEU A 51 -17.98 12.22 -1.00
CA LEU A 51 -17.50 11.13 -0.13
C LEU A 51 -16.59 10.12 -0.84
N ILE A 52 -16.66 10.02 -2.17
CA ILE A 52 -15.77 9.14 -2.92
C ILE A 52 -14.38 9.78 -3.00
N ALA A 53 -14.32 11.00 -3.52
CA ALA A 53 -13.06 11.69 -3.77
C ALA A 53 -12.37 12.20 -2.48
N ASP A 54 -13.16 12.70 -1.53
CA ASP A 54 -12.67 13.33 -0.30
C ASP A 54 -12.45 12.31 0.85
N PHE A 55 -12.92 11.06 0.74
CA PHE A 55 -12.81 10.08 1.83
C PHE A 55 -12.52 8.64 1.38
N ALA A 56 -13.44 8.01 0.64
CA ALA A 56 -13.40 6.56 0.39
C ALA A 56 -12.20 6.11 -0.44
N MET A 57 -11.73 6.93 -1.39
CA MET A 57 -10.53 6.66 -2.18
C MET A 57 -9.23 6.92 -1.42
N LEU A 58 -9.27 7.70 -0.33
CA LEU A 58 -8.07 8.15 0.38
C LEU A 58 -7.76 7.26 1.59
N LEU A 59 -8.79 6.90 2.37
CA LEU A 59 -8.62 6.20 3.64
C LEU A 59 -7.91 4.84 3.50
N PRO A 60 -8.35 3.90 2.63
CA PRO A 60 -7.71 2.58 2.53
C PRO A 60 -6.26 2.67 2.09
N VAL A 61 -5.95 3.63 1.21
CA VAL A 61 -4.62 3.83 0.66
C VAL A 61 -3.65 4.36 1.70
N ARG A 62 -4.09 5.32 2.54
CA ARG A 62 -3.29 5.81 3.67
C ARG A 62 -3.01 4.72 4.69
N VAL A 63 -4.01 3.91 5.01
CA VAL A 63 -3.85 2.76 5.91
C VAL A 63 -2.84 1.76 5.34
N LEU A 64 -2.99 1.34 4.09
CA LEU A 64 -2.06 0.40 3.44
C LEU A 64 -0.64 0.95 3.35
N ALA A 65 -0.47 2.22 2.95
CA ALA A 65 0.85 2.86 2.90
C ALA A 65 1.54 2.80 4.26
N ARG A 66 0.80 3.07 5.35
CA ARG A 66 1.32 2.97 6.71
C ARG A 66 1.73 1.53 7.08
N LEU A 67 0.90 0.54 6.76
CA LEU A 67 1.19 -0.88 7.02
C LEU A 67 2.38 -1.41 6.21
N TYR A 68 2.61 -0.86 5.02
CA TYR A 68 3.78 -1.20 4.19
C TYR A 68 5.05 -0.53 4.71
N GLY A 69 4.94 0.46 5.61
CA GLY A 69 6.08 1.20 6.14
C GLY A 69 6.51 2.39 5.27
N VAL A 70 5.62 2.87 4.39
CA VAL A 70 5.83 4.12 3.65
C VAL A 70 5.81 5.29 4.64
N ALA A 71 6.74 6.22 4.50
CA ALA A 71 6.79 7.41 5.34
C ALA A 71 5.54 8.27 5.13
N ASP A 72 5.04 8.89 6.21
CA ASP A 72 3.82 9.72 6.17
C ASP A 72 3.94 10.87 5.14
N GLU A 73 5.17 11.35 4.90
CA GLU A 73 5.52 12.40 3.93
C GLU A 73 5.23 12.00 2.47
N ASP A 74 5.42 10.71 2.14
CA ASP A 74 5.26 10.16 0.80
C ASP A 74 3.82 9.68 0.53
N GLY A 75 3.01 9.55 1.58
CA GLY A 75 1.62 9.08 1.52
C GLY A 75 0.75 9.82 0.48
N PRO A 76 0.71 11.16 0.45
CA PRO A 76 -0.10 11.91 -0.54
C PRO A 76 0.30 11.65 -2.00
N ALA A 77 1.60 11.53 -2.28
CA ALA A 77 2.09 11.22 -3.62
C ALA A 77 1.73 9.79 -4.03
N MET A 78 1.86 8.84 -3.10
CA MET A 78 1.44 7.45 -3.28
C MET A 78 -0.06 7.34 -3.62
N VAL A 79 -0.89 8.06 -2.88
CA VAL A 79 -2.35 8.12 -3.11
C VAL A 79 -2.67 8.65 -4.50
N THR A 80 -1.99 9.73 -4.92
CA THR A 80 -2.18 10.31 -6.25
C THR A 80 -1.77 9.34 -7.35
N ALA A 81 -0.62 8.68 -7.20
CA ALA A 81 -0.13 7.71 -8.18
C ALA A 81 -1.04 6.47 -8.29
N LEU A 82 -1.59 5.99 -7.17
CA LEU A 82 -2.56 4.90 -7.16
C LEU A 82 -3.88 5.30 -7.82
N ASN A 83 -4.40 6.49 -7.51
CA ASN A 83 -5.60 7.01 -8.16
C ASN A 83 -5.40 7.15 -9.67
N ASP A 84 -4.27 7.72 -10.11
CA ASP A 84 -3.95 7.86 -11.53
C ASP A 84 -3.89 6.51 -12.26
N MET A 85 -3.28 5.50 -11.62
CA MET A 85 -3.21 4.15 -12.15
C MET A 85 -4.59 3.51 -12.29
N ILE A 86 -5.42 3.58 -11.25
CA ILE A 86 -6.77 2.99 -11.23
C ILE A 86 -7.71 3.71 -12.20
N ASP A 87 -7.62 5.04 -12.28
CA ASP A 87 -8.42 5.87 -13.16
C ASP A 87 -8.21 5.55 -14.65
N GLY A 88 -7.05 4.97 -15.01
CA GLY A 88 -6.77 4.49 -16.37
C GLY A 88 -6.70 5.59 -17.44
N ARG A 89 -6.61 6.87 -17.02
CA ARG A 89 -6.58 8.03 -17.92
C ARG A 89 -5.13 8.35 -18.34
N GLU A 90 -4.92 9.55 -18.91
CA GLU A 90 -3.63 10.00 -19.45
C GLU A 90 -2.44 9.83 -18.49
N ARG A 91 -2.66 9.96 -17.17
CA ARG A 91 -1.61 9.83 -16.15
C ARG A 91 -1.40 8.40 -15.65
N ALA A 92 -2.13 7.40 -16.13
CA ALA A 92 -2.06 6.03 -15.60
C ALA A 92 -0.67 5.40 -15.67
N LEU A 93 0.05 5.59 -16.78
CA LEU A 93 1.43 5.08 -16.94
C LEU A 93 2.41 5.80 -16.01
N ALA A 94 2.23 7.11 -15.79
CA ALA A 94 3.05 7.88 -14.86
C ALA A 94 2.79 7.45 -13.41
N GLY A 95 1.53 7.25 -13.03
CA GLY A 95 1.13 6.72 -11.73
C GLY A 95 1.71 5.33 -11.48
N GLN A 96 1.59 4.42 -12.45
CA GLN A 96 2.18 3.08 -12.37
C GLN A 96 3.70 3.12 -12.20
N SER A 97 4.40 3.94 -12.98
CA SER A 97 5.87 4.09 -12.88
C SER A 97 6.30 4.64 -11.52
N HIS A 98 5.57 5.62 -10.98
CA HIS A 98 5.83 6.18 -9.66
C HIS A 98 5.59 5.15 -8.54
N LEU A 99 4.49 4.41 -8.60
CA LEU A 99 4.23 3.32 -7.65
C LEU A 99 5.33 2.25 -7.70
N PHE A 100 5.69 1.78 -8.89
CA PHE A 100 6.74 0.77 -9.06
C PHE A 100 8.08 1.23 -8.48
N THR A 101 8.48 2.48 -8.77
CA THR A 101 9.73 3.06 -8.25
C THR A 101 9.70 3.19 -6.72
N SER A 102 8.55 3.59 -6.16
CA SER A 102 8.38 3.75 -4.72
C SER A 102 8.43 2.40 -4.00
N MET A 103 7.73 1.37 -4.51
CA MET A 103 7.77 0.03 -3.93
C MET A 103 9.15 -0.62 -4.06
N THR A 104 9.85 -0.39 -5.17
CA THR A 104 11.24 -0.84 -5.34
C THR A 104 12.17 -0.22 -4.30
N SER A 105 12.02 1.09 -4.07
CA SER A 105 12.82 1.81 -3.07
C SER A 105 12.51 1.34 -1.65
N LEU A 106 11.24 1.09 -1.35
CA LEU A 106 10.78 0.57 -0.07
C LEU A 106 11.35 -0.83 0.22
N VAL A 107 11.26 -1.74 -0.76
CA VAL A 107 11.83 -3.09 -0.65
C VAL A 107 13.35 -3.03 -0.41
N ALA A 108 14.07 -2.21 -1.17
CA ALA A 108 15.51 -2.04 -0.99
C ALA A 108 15.86 -1.48 0.41
N SER A 109 15.11 -0.48 0.88
CA SER A 109 15.26 0.08 2.23
C SER A 109 15.02 -0.97 3.31
N ARG A 110 13.95 -1.76 3.23
CA ARG A 110 13.63 -2.79 4.23
C ARG A 110 14.52 -4.01 4.19
N ARG A 111 15.12 -4.31 3.04
CA ARG A 111 16.18 -5.31 2.95
C ARG A 111 17.44 -4.88 3.70
N ALA A 112 17.78 -3.59 3.68
CA ALA A 112 18.92 -3.05 4.43
C ALA A 112 18.60 -2.89 5.93
N GLU A 113 17.40 -2.39 6.24
CA GLU A 113 16.96 -2.10 7.60
C GLU A 113 15.51 -2.62 7.80
N PRO A 114 15.36 -3.88 8.24
CA PRO A 114 14.05 -4.47 8.50
C PRO A 114 13.31 -3.71 9.61
N ALA A 115 12.00 -3.55 9.42
CA ALA A 115 11.09 -2.94 10.40
C ALA A 115 9.91 -3.87 10.70
N ASP A 116 9.01 -3.46 11.59
CA ASP A 116 7.78 -4.21 11.85
C ASP A 116 6.66 -3.76 10.90
N ASP A 117 6.80 -4.12 9.62
CA ASP A 117 5.84 -3.82 8.56
C ASP A 117 5.64 -4.99 7.59
N VAL A 118 4.61 -4.89 6.75
CA VAL A 118 4.22 -5.95 5.80
C VAL A 118 5.38 -6.28 4.85
N VAL A 119 6.12 -5.27 4.37
CA VAL A 119 7.22 -5.47 3.41
C VAL A 119 8.36 -6.25 4.06
N SER A 120 8.75 -5.89 5.28
CA SER A 120 9.80 -6.60 6.03
C SER A 120 9.40 -8.05 6.33
N ARG A 121 8.12 -8.29 6.61
CA ARG A 121 7.59 -9.65 6.83
C ARG A 121 7.60 -10.49 5.55
N MET A 122 7.23 -9.91 4.41
CA MET A 122 7.35 -10.57 3.11
C MET A 122 8.82 -10.91 2.79
N LEU A 123 9.76 -9.99 3.09
CA LEU A 123 11.20 -10.20 2.88
C LEU A 123 11.80 -11.26 3.82
N ALA A 124 11.18 -11.52 4.97
CA ALA A 124 11.59 -12.55 5.91
C ALA A 124 11.12 -13.97 5.51
N ASP A 125 10.22 -14.09 4.53
CA ASP A 125 9.73 -15.39 4.05
C ASP A 125 10.85 -16.19 3.37
N THR A 126 11.07 -17.43 3.82
CA THR A 126 12.18 -18.28 3.34
C THR A 126 11.84 -19.10 2.09
N SER A 127 10.65 -18.93 1.50
CA SER A 127 10.19 -19.70 0.34
C SER A 127 10.86 -19.29 -0.98
N GLY A 128 11.81 -18.35 -0.94
CA GLY A 128 12.69 -18.00 -2.06
C GLY A 128 12.07 -17.05 -3.07
N PHE A 129 11.19 -16.14 -2.65
CA PHE A 129 10.65 -15.08 -3.50
C PHE A 129 11.72 -14.02 -3.81
N GLY A 130 11.79 -13.58 -5.07
CA GLY A 130 12.70 -12.51 -5.48
C GLY A 130 12.12 -11.12 -5.19
N ASP A 131 12.99 -10.10 -5.11
CA ASP A 131 12.61 -8.71 -4.86
C ASP A 131 11.62 -8.19 -5.92
N GLU A 132 11.83 -8.55 -7.19
CA GLU A 132 10.91 -8.19 -8.27
C GLU A 132 9.51 -8.78 -8.07
N GLU A 133 9.40 -10.00 -7.53
CA GLU A 133 8.10 -10.62 -7.25
C GLU A 133 7.41 -9.93 -6.08
N ILE A 134 8.16 -9.58 -5.03
CA ILE A 134 7.63 -8.82 -3.89
C ILE A 134 7.15 -7.44 -4.36
N VAL A 135 7.95 -6.71 -5.15
CA VAL A 135 7.55 -5.41 -5.70
C VAL A 135 6.27 -5.53 -6.53
N GLN A 136 6.16 -6.56 -7.37
CA GLN A 136 4.94 -6.81 -8.15
C GLN A 136 3.73 -7.11 -7.27
N ASP A 137 3.92 -7.84 -6.16
CA ASP A 137 2.85 -8.21 -5.24
C ASP A 137 2.36 -7.01 -4.42
N LEU A 138 3.23 -6.04 -4.12
CA LEU A 138 2.88 -4.78 -3.47
C LEU A 138 2.10 -3.81 -4.38
N MET A 139 2.10 -4.04 -5.69
CA MET A 139 1.40 -3.22 -6.67
C MET A 139 -0.05 -3.66 -6.93
N VAL A 140 -0.51 -4.73 -6.27
CA VAL A 140 -1.87 -5.30 -6.41
C VAL A 140 -2.74 -4.85 -5.24
#